data_AF-G3V2B4-F1
#
_entry.id   AF-G3V2B4-F1
#
_cell.length_a   1.000
_cell.length_b   1.000
_cell.length_c   1.000
_cell.angle_alpha   90.00
_cell.angle_beta   90.00
_cell.angle_gamma   90.00
#
_symmetry.space_group_name_H-M   'P 1'
#
loop_
_entity.id
_entity.type
_entity.pdbx_description
1 polymer ?
#
loop_
_entity_poly.entity_id
_entity_poly.type
_entity_poly.pdbx_seq_one_letter_code
_entity_poly.pdbx_strand_id
1 'polypeptide(L)' 'MQLAARIRPRDLEDFFSAVGKVRDVRIISDRNSRRSKGIAYVEFCEIQSV' A
#
# COMPACT_ATOMS: atom_id res chain seq x y z
N MET A 1 1.93 8.36 12.15
CA MET A 1 2.32 8.78 10.78
C MET A 1 1.32 8.20 9.80
N GLN A 2 0.81 8.99 8.86
CA GLN A 2 -0.15 8.55 7.83
C GLN A 2 0.49 8.65 6.44
N LEU A 3 0.00 7.86 5.48
CA LEU A 3 0.45 7.93 4.09
C LEU A 3 0.10 9.28 3.46
N ALA A 4 1.01 9.80 2.65
CA ALA A 4 0.79 11.03 1.89
C ALA A 4 -0.37 10.86 0.90
N ALA A 5 -1.19 11.90 0.73
CA ALA A 5 -2.38 11.85 -0.13
C ALA A 5 -2.09 11.54 -1.61
N ARG A 6 -0.85 11.77 -2.05
CA ARG A 6 -0.39 11.54 -3.44
C ARG A 6 0.33 10.20 -3.65
N ILE A 7 0.41 9.36 -2.61
CA ILE A 7 1.06 8.05 -2.72
C ILE A 7 0.31 7.20 -3.76
N ARG A 8 1.07 6.50 -4.60
CA ARG A 8 0.55 5.57 -5.60
C ARG A 8 0.85 4.14 -5.15
N PRO A 9 0.08 3.14 -5.63
CA PRO A 9 0.34 1.74 -5.30
C PRO A 9 1.78 1.33 -5.63
N ARG A 10 2.29 1.77 -6.79
CA ARG A 10 3.68 1.53 -7.22
C ARG A 10 4.73 2.03 -6.23
N ASP A 11 4.51 3.19 -5.60
CA ASP A 11 5.46 3.72 -4.62
C ASP A 11 5.59 2.78 -3.41
N LEU A 12 4.49 2.12 -3.03
CA LEU A 12 4.46 1.13 -1.95
C LEU A 12 5.03 -0.20 -2.41
N GLU A 13 4.72 -0.66 -3.62
CA GLU A 13 5.32 -1.88 -4.21
C GLU A 13 6.85 -1.76 -4.26
N ASP A 14 7.37 -0.67 -4.81
CA ASP A 14 8.81 -0.43 -4.92
C ASP A 14 9.46 -0.37 -3.52
N PHE A 15 8.83 0.30 -2.56
CA PHE A 15 9.33 0.39 -1.19
C PHE A 15 9.38 -0.95 -0.46
N PHE A 16 8.29 -1.74 -0.55
CA PHE A 16 8.18 -3.03 0.13
C PHE A 16 8.85 -4.18 -0.61
N SER A 17 9.26 -3.99 -1.86
CA SER A 17 10.01 -4.97 -2.66
C SER A 17 11.31 -5.44 -1.98
N ALA A 18 11.92 -4.59 -1.15
CA ALA A 18 13.12 -4.92 -0.39
C ALA A 18 12.87 -5.94 0.74
N VAL A 19 11.62 -6.05 1.22
CA VAL A 19 11.21 -7.00 2.26
C VAL A 19 10.78 -8.33 1.64
N GLY A 20 10.08 -8.28 0.50
CA GLY A 20 9.60 -9.47 -0.18
C GLY A 20 8.79 -9.13 -1.43
N LYS A 21 8.44 -10.16 -2.20
CA LYS A 21 7.64 -9.98 -3.41
C LYS A 21 6.21 -9.57 -3.04
N VAL A 22 5.83 -8.36 -3.44
CA VAL A 22 4.48 -7.83 -3.25
C VAL A 22 3.53 -8.47 -4.27
N ARG A 23 2.38 -8.93 -3.79
CA ARG A 23 1.28 -9.53 -4.58
C ARG A 23 0.27 -8.48 -5.01
N ASP A 24 -0.18 -7.64 -4.07
CA ASP A 24 -1.19 -6.61 -4.32
C ASP A 24 -1.03 -5.45 -3.33
N VAL A 25 -1.43 -4.25 -3.76
CA VAL A 25 -1.46 -3.05 -2.93
C VAL A 25 -2.80 -2.34 -3.07
N ARG A 26 -3.46 -2.11 -1.94
CA ARG A 26 -4.76 -1.43 -1.89
C ARG A 26 -4.71 -0.21 -0.99
N ILE A 27 -4.81 0.97 -1.60
CA ILE A 27 -4.93 2.25 -0.87
C ILE A 27 -6.38 2.45 -0.45
N ILE A 28 -6.60 2.63 0.85
CA ILE A 28 -7.93 2.88 1.39
C ILE A 28 -8.29 4.34 1.17
N SER A 29 -9.33 4.54 0.37
CA SER A 29 -9.88 5.85 0.07
C SER A 29 -11.30 5.95 0.58
N ASP A 30 -11.70 7.15 0.98
CA ASP A 30 -13.08 7.46 1.30
C ASP A 30 -13.96 7.34 0.06
N ARG A 31 -15.08 6.61 0.17
CA ARG A 31 -15.94 6.27 -0.98
C ARG A 31 -16.61 7.50 -1.60
N ASN A 32 -16.92 8.52 -0.79
CA ASN A 32 -17.65 9.71 -1.23
C ASN A 32 -16.71 10.74 -1.83
N SER A 33 -15.62 11.06 -1.12
CA SER A 33 -14.65 12.08 -1.54
C SER A 33 -13.54 11.56 -2.45
N ARG A 34 -13.41 10.23 -2.58
CA ARG A 34 -12.28 9.55 -3.25
C ARG A 34 -10.89 9.96 -2.72
N ARG A 35 -10.84 10.61 -1.55
CA ARG A 35 -9.58 10.99 -0.91
C ARG A 35 -9.01 9.80 -0.15
N SER A 36 -7.70 9.58 -0.30
CA SER A 36 -6.97 8.60 0.51
C SER A 36 -7.15 8.91 2.00
N LYS A 37 -7.41 7.88 2.80
CA LYS A 37 -7.47 7.97 4.27
C LYS A 37 -6.08 7.89 4.91
N GLY A 38 -5.02 7.83 4.10
CA GLY A 38 -3.65 7.72 4.59
C GLY A 38 -3.29 6.31 5.09
N ILE A 39 -4.06 5.30 4.68
CA ILE A 39 -3.88 3.88 5.05
C ILE A 39 -3.86 3.05 3.76
N ALA A 40 -3.00 2.03 3.70
CA ALA A 40 -2.96 1.06 2.62
C ALA A 40 -2.73 -0.34 3.18
N TYR A 41 -3.24 -1.35 2.48
CA TYR A 41 -2.93 -2.75 2.70
C TYR A 41 -1.95 -3.21 1.62
N VAL A 42 -0.89 -3.88 2.05
CA VAL A 42 0.11 -4.51 1.17
C VAL A 42 0.06 -5.99 1.44
N GLU A 43 -0.15 -6.76 0.39
CA GLU A 43 -0.18 -8.21 0.46
C GLU A 43 1.09 -8.77 -0.17
N PHE A 44 1.82 -9.60 0.58
CA PHE A 44 3.02 -10.28 0.07
C PHE A 44 2.66 -11.66 -0.49
N CYS A 45 3.47 -12.15 -1.42
CA CYS A 45 3.29 -13.50 -1.97
C CYS A 45 3.58 -14.61 -0.95
N GLU A 46 4.51 -14.36 -0.01
CA GLU A 46 4.94 -15.34 0.97
C GLU A 46 4.46 -14.97 2.38
N ILE A 47 3.97 -15.97 3.12
CA ILE A 47 3.47 -15.78 4.50
C ILE A 47 4.62 -15.46 5.47
N GLN A 48 5.87 -15.82 5.12
CA GLN A 48 7.05 -15.54 5.95
C GLN A 48 7.59 -14.10 5.82
N SER A 49 7.04 -13.27 4.93
CA SER A 49 7.42 -11.86 4.80
C SER A 49 6.74 -11.03 5.90
N VAL A 50 7.28 -11.05 7.13
CA VAL A 50 6.91 -10.16 8.24
C VAL A 50 8.16 -9.68 8.97
#